data_AF-X0U3T5-F1
#
_entry.id   AF-X0U3T5-F1
#
_cell.length_a   1.000
_cell.length_b   1.000
_cell.length_c   1.000
_cell.angle_alpha   90.00
_cell.angle_beta   90.00
_cell.angle_gamma   90.00
#
_symmetry.space_group_name_H-M   'P 1'
#
loop_
_entity.id
_entity.type
_entity.pdbx_description
1 polymer ?
#
loop_
_entity_poly.entity_id
_entity_poly.type
_entity_poly.pdbx_seq_one_letter_code
_entity_poly.pdbx_strand_id
1 'polypeptide(L)' 'QAIRFMTEPIPDGPSKGMYSPKDELEMLKDKYYELRGWDKTTGIPTKDTLKRLNLNKQAEDLYK' A
#
# COMPACT_ATOMS: atom_id res chain seq x y z
N GLN A 1 -15.89 -1.75 0.09
CA GLN A 1 -15.84 -3.13 0.61
C GLN A 1 -14.71 -3.39 1.63
N ALA A 2 -13.67 -2.55 1.74
CA ALA A 2 -12.56 -2.78 2.71
C ALA A 2 -12.92 -2.56 4.20
N ILE A 3 -14.03 -1.89 4.52
CA ILE A 3 -14.42 -1.58 5.91
C ILE A 3 -14.57 -2.86 6.74
N ARG A 4 -15.23 -3.89 6.19
CA ARG A 4 -15.49 -5.16 6.90
C ARG A 4 -14.21 -5.77 7.47
N PHE A 5 -13.15 -5.85 6.68
CA PHE A 5 -11.88 -6.46 7.11
C PHE A 5 -11.16 -5.64 8.19
N MET A 6 -11.50 -4.35 8.33
CA MET A 6 -10.89 -3.45 9.31
C MET A 6 -11.72 -3.28 10.59
N THR A 7 -12.97 -3.74 10.59
CA THR A 7 -13.91 -3.50 11.71
C THR A 7 -14.57 -4.76 12.22
N GLU A 8 -14.76 -5.78 11.38
CA GLU A 8 -15.46 -7.01 11.75
C GLU A 8 -14.47 -8.17 11.91
N PRO A 9 -14.37 -8.77 13.09
CA PRO A 9 -13.56 -9.96 13.32
C PRO A 9 -14.07 -11.15 12.52
N ILE A 10 -13.15 -12.01 12.08
CA ILE A 10 -13.50 -13.29 11.43
C ILE A 10 -14.39 -14.11 12.38
N PRO A 11 -15.58 -14.56 11.92
CA PRO A 11 -16.58 -15.15 12.81
C PRO A 11 -16.22 -16.56 13.30
N ASP A 12 -15.51 -17.37 12.51
CA ASP A 12 -15.18 -18.74 12.87
C ASP A 12 -13.93 -19.30 12.16
N GLY A 13 -13.48 -20.48 12.58
CA GLY A 13 -12.31 -21.18 12.06
C GLY A 13 -10.99 -20.77 12.75
N PRO A 14 -9.83 -21.22 12.25
CA PRO A 14 -8.53 -21.03 12.91
C PRO A 14 -8.14 -19.57 13.16
N SER A 15 -8.61 -18.65 12.32
CA SER A 15 -8.34 -17.21 12.44
C SER A 15 -9.50 -16.43 13.08
N LYS A 16 -10.42 -17.12 13.77
CA LYS A 16 -11.55 -16.50 14.48
C LYS A 16 -11.08 -15.36 15.38
N GLY A 17 -11.78 -14.23 15.33
CA GLY A 17 -11.44 -13.03 16.09
C GLY A 17 -10.44 -12.10 15.42
N MET A 18 -9.69 -12.57 14.42
CA MET A 18 -8.71 -11.75 13.72
C MET A 18 -9.40 -10.78 12.75
N TYR A 19 -8.86 -9.58 12.64
CA TYR A 19 -9.17 -8.57 11.62
C TYR A 19 -7.95 -7.66 11.46
N SER A 20 -7.98 -6.70 10.54
CA SER A 20 -6.86 -5.79 10.28
C SER A 20 -7.21 -4.36 10.68
N PRO A 21 -6.93 -3.93 11.92
CA PRO A 21 -7.25 -2.58 12.37
C PRO A 21 -6.73 -1.52 11.41
N LYS A 22 -7.54 -0.47 11.18
CA LYS A 22 -7.22 0.57 10.20
C LYS A 22 -5.85 1.21 10.45
N ASP A 23 -5.56 1.59 11.68
CA ASP A 23 -4.31 2.30 12.02
C ASP A 23 -3.07 1.42 11.78
N GLU A 24 -3.16 0.13 12.09
CA GLU A 24 -2.09 -0.83 11.84
C GLU A 24 -1.90 -1.05 10.33
N LEU A 25 -3.00 -1.21 9.59
CA LEU A 25 -2.97 -1.34 8.14
C LEU A 25 -2.33 -0.11 7.48
N GLU A 26 -2.71 1.09 7.90
CA GLU A 26 -2.16 2.34 7.37
C GLU A 26 -0.66 2.48 7.68
N MET A 27 -0.23 2.16 8.92
CA MET A 27 1.20 2.11 9.27
C MET A 27 1.98 1.13 8.39
N LEU A 28 1.45 -0.08 8.18
CA LEU A 28 2.10 -1.10 7.37
C LEU A 28 2.14 -0.72 5.88
N LYS A 29 1.08 -0.06 5.39
CA LYS A 29 1.02 0.49 4.02
C LYS A 29 2.10 1.55 3.80
N ASP A 30 2.27 2.47 4.75
CA ASP A 30 3.30 3.52 4.66
C ASP A 30 4.72 2.93 4.64
N LYS A 31 4.99 1.95 5.51
CA LYS A 31 6.27 1.22 5.51
C LYS A 31 6.50 0.50 4.18
N TYR A 32 5.45 -0.13 3.64
CA TYR A 32 5.55 -0.82 2.35
C TYR A 32 5.86 0.15 1.21
N TYR A 33 5.19 1.31 1.15
CA TYR A 33 5.49 2.33 0.15
C TYR A 33 6.91 2.86 0.25
N GLU A 34 7.40 3.11 1.45
CA GLU A 34 8.79 3.52 1.68
C GLU A 34 9.79 2.47 1.14
N LEU A 35 9.61 1.20 1.50
CA LEU A 35 10.47 0.10 1.03
C LEU A 35 10.46 -0.06 -0.49
N ARG A 36 9.34 0.28 -1.13
CA ARG A 36 9.19 0.19 -2.59
C ARG A 36 9.65 1.43 -3.33
N GLY A 37 10.00 2.49 -2.61
CA GLY A 37 10.31 3.80 -3.17
C GLY A 37 9.09 4.43 -3.83
N TRP A 38 7.94 4.35 -3.15
CA TRP A 38 6.67 4.95 -3.54
C TRP A 38 6.35 6.12 -2.60
N ASP A 39 5.63 7.11 -3.11
CA ASP A 39 5.15 8.23 -2.32
C ASP A 39 4.03 7.76 -1.37
N LYS A 40 4.14 8.10 -0.08
CA LYS A 40 3.21 7.61 0.95
C LYS A 40 1.81 8.18 0.80
N THR A 41 1.70 9.40 0.29
CA THR A 41 0.44 10.14 0.18
C THR A 41 -0.38 9.65 -1.02
N THR A 42 0.29 9.48 -2.17
CA THR A 42 -0.36 9.16 -3.45
C THR A 42 -0.34 7.67 -3.77
N GLY A 43 0.57 6.90 -3.15
CA GLY A 43 0.80 5.50 -3.48
C GLY A 43 1.48 5.28 -4.83
N ILE A 44 2.03 6.35 -5.44
CA ILE A 44 2.64 6.30 -6.76
C ILE A 44 4.15 6.03 -6.64
N PRO A 45 4.74 5.15 -7.46
CA PRO A 45 6.19 4.95 -7.50
C PRO A 45 6.93 6.25 -7.85
N THR A 46 7.98 6.60 -7.12
CA THR A 46 8.76 7.81 -7.41
C THR A 46 9.39 7.75 -8.80
N LYS A 47 9.71 8.92 -9.37
CA LYS A 47 10.43 9.03 -10.65
C LYS A 47 11.71 8.20 -10.66
N ASP A 48 12.46 8.20 -9.56
CA ASP A 48 13.69 7.41 -9.41
C ASP A 48 13.42 5.90 -9.40
N THR A 49 12.35 5.46 -8.72
CA THR A 49 11.92 4.05 -8.76
C THR A 49 11.52 3.63 -10.17
N LEU A 50 10.79 4.45 -10.91
CA LEU A 50 10.41 4.13 -12.30
C LEU A 50 11.64 4.05 -13.22
N LYS A 51 12.57 5.00 -13.12
CA LYS A 51 13.83 4.98 -13.88
C LYS A 51 14.68 3.75 -13.55
N ARG A 52 14.82 3.41 -12.26
CA ARG A 52 15.54 2.21 -11.80
C ARG A 52 14.95 0.91 -12.37
N LEU A 53 13.64 0.89 -12.62
CA LEU A 53 12.93 -0.23 -13.23
C LEU A 53 12.88 -0.16 -14.77
N ASN A 54 13.63 0.74 -15.41
CA ASN A 54 13.65 0.98 -16.86
C ASN A 54 12.29 1.42 -17.44
N LEU A 55 11.44 2.07 -16.64
CA LEU A 55 10.13 2.61 -17.05
C LEU A 55 10.22 4.12 -17.38
N ASN A 56 11.21 4.49 -18.19
CA ASN A 56 11.54 5.91 -18.45
C ASN A 56 10.38 6.68 -19.08
N LYS A 57 9.68 6.10 -20.06
CA LYS A 57 8.54 6.74 -20.73
C LYS A 57 7.41 7.05 -19.74
N GLN A 58 7.09 6.10 -18.86
CA GLN A 58 6.07 6.27 -17.83
C GLN A 58 6.51 7.30 -16.77
N ALA A 59 7.80 7.31 -16.42
CA ALA A 59 8.37 8.30 -15.52
C ALA A 59 8.28 9.71 -16.09
N GLU A 60 8.43 9.87 -17.40
CA GLU A 60 8.21 11.13 -18.10
C GLU A 60 6.72 11.46 -18.13
N ASP A 61 5.86 10.57 -18.62
CA ASP A 61 4.42 10.82 -18.76
C ASP A 61 3.75 11.21 -17.44
N LEU A 62 4.16 10.59 -16.31
CA LEU A 62 3.56 10.80 -15.00
C LEU A 62 4.10 12.03 -14.25
N TYR A 63 5.32 12.46 -14.55
CA TYR A 63 6.02 13.56 -13.86
C TYR A 63 6.45 14.69 -14.82
N LYS A 64 5.65 14.92 -15.86
CA LYS A 64 5.74 16.08 -16.75
C LYS A 64 5.29 17.35 -16.04
#